data_AF-A0A928E0Q9-F1
#
_entry.id   AF-A0A928E0Q9-F1
#
_cell.length_a   1.000
_cell.length_b   1.000
_cell.length_c   1.000
_cell.angle_alpha   90.00
_cell.angle_beta   90.00
_cell.angle_gamma   90.00
#
_symmetry.space_group_name_H-M   'P 1'
#
loop_
_entity.id
_entity.type
_entity.pdbx_description
1 polymer ?
#
loop_
_entity_poly.entity_id
_entity_poly.type
_entity_poly.pdbx_seq_one_letter_code
_entity_poly.pdbx_strand_id
1 'polypeptide(L)'
;MKKITMIFCGLALLVSVGCGPSKPDPVLVPPFDPGAIASKAMELYDKNGDKKLDADELKAAPSIAYSAKSIDTDGDGAVSEAEISTRVQAWIERKVGLTCPNLKFEDKSHKLPKDCKGKNVVLTPDPVMCGIITKATTPIPIGDNGQCNPTTPDNQENLSGMPYGFYNIEIEGTSYKNLGIEVFDDAKDIDMDSFIITLKKGK
;
A
#
# COMPACT_ATOMS: atom_id res chain seq x y z
N MET A 1 -58.80 -65.81 0.47
CA MET A 1 -57.85 -65.43 -0.60
C MET A 1 -58.23 -64.05 -1.14
N LYS A 2 -57.42 -63.03 -0.85
CA LYS A 2 -57.28 -61.74 -1.57
C LYS A 2 -56.22 -60.95 -0.80
N LYS A 3 -55.00 -60.84 -1.35
CA LYS A 3 -53.87 -60.14 -0.72
C LYS A 3 -53.99 -58.63 -1.01
N ILE A 4 -53.92 -57.82 0.03
CA ILE A 4 -53.92 -56.36 -0.03
C ILE A 4 -52.49 -55.91 -0.34
N THR A 5 -52.29 -55.25 -1.48
CA THR A 5 -51.01 -54.65 -1.85
C THR A 5 -50.94 -53.24 -1.26
N MET A 6 -50.10 -53.06 -0.24
CA MET A 6 -49.84 -51.79 0.42
C MET A 6 -48.73 -51.05 -0.34
N ILE A 7 -49.04 -49.90 -0.92
CA ILE A 7 -48.07 -49.02 -1.60
C ILE A 7 -47.39 -48.17 -0.53
N PHE A 8 -46.10 -48.40 -0.30
CA PHE A 8 -45.24 -47.55 0.54
C PHE A 8 -44.62 -46.46 -0.35
N CYS A 9 -45.09 -45.22 -0.22
CA CYS A 9 -44.51 -44.05 -0.87
C CYS A 9 -43.36 -43.54 0.02
N GLY A 10 -42.14 -43.99 -0.26
CA GLY A 10 -40.94 -43.55 0.45
C GLY A 10 -40.44 -42.20 -0.05
N LEU A 11 -40.72 -41.14 0.71
CA LEU A 11 -40.17 -39.80 0.47
C LEU A 11 -38.75 -39.72 1.07
N ALA A 12 -37.74 -39.79 0.22
CA ALA A 12 -36.35 -39.61 0.61
C ALA A 12 -36.03 -38.11 0.78
N LEU A 13 -35.93 -37.65 2.03
CA LEU A 13 -35.40 -36.32 2.37
C LEU A 13 -33.87 -36.34 2.25
N LEU A 14 -33.34 -35.77 1.17
CA LEU A 14 -31.92 -35.45 1.02
C LEU A 14 -31.62 -34.19 1.85
N VAL A 15 -31.06 -34.36 3.04
CA VAL A 15 -30.53 -33.24 3.85
C VAL A 15 -29.15 -32.91 3.31
N SER A 16 -29.07 -31.97 2.38
CA SER A 16 -27.80 -31.39 1.96
C SER A 16 -27.25 -30.52 3.09
N VAL A 17 -26.37 -31.09 3.91
CA VAL A 17 -25.56 -30.33 4.86
C VAL A 17 -24.58 -29.51 4.03
N GLY A 18 -24.94 -28.27 3.74
CA GLY A 18 -24.08 -27.33 3.04
C GLY A 18 -22.92 -26.94 3.94
N CYS A 19 -21.81 -27.68 3.87
CA CYS A 19 -20.51 -27.15 4.22
C CYS A 19 -20.12 -26.12 3.15
N GLY A 20 -20.62 -24.89 3.31
CA GLY A 20 -20.04 -23.75 2.61
C GLY A 20 -18.66 -23.48 3.21
N PRO A 21 -17.61 -23.23 2.40
CA PRO A 21 -16.31 -22.84 2.94
C PRO A 21 -16.47 -21.58 3.79
N SER A 22 -15.96 -21.62 5.01
CA SER A 22 -15.85 -20.46 5.89
C SER A 22 -15.20 -19.31 5.10
N LYS A 23 -15.84 -18.13 5.08
CA LYS A 23 -15.23 -16.95 4.46
C LYS A 23 -13.93 -16.64 5.23
N PRO A 24 -12.82 -16.33 4.55
CA PRO A 24 -11.61 -15.85 5.23
C PRO A 24 -11.96 -14.58 6.02
N ASP A 25 -11.32 -14.41 7.17
CA ASP A 25 -11.57 -13.27 8.04
C ASP A 25 -11.16 -11.96 7.31
N PRO A 26 -11.96 -10.88 7.43
CA PRO A 26 -11.61 -9.61 6.82
C PRO A 26 -10.27 -9.08 7.35
N VAL A 27 -9.40 -8.62 6.45
CA VAL A 27 -8.18 -7.93 6.87
C VAL A 27 -8.55 -6.58 7.49
N LEU A 28 -8.08 -6.36 8.72
CA LEU A 28 -8.40 -5.15 9.48
C LEU A 28 -7.68 -3.94 8.91
N VAL A 29 -8.36 -2.79 8.96
CA VAL A 29 -7.75 -1.49 8.68
C VAL A 29 -6.77 -1.17 9.81
N PRO A 30 -5.52 -0.72 9.51
CA PRO A 30 -4.62 -0.28 10.56
C PRO A 30 -5.22 0.85 11.39
N PRO A 31 -4.86 0.96 12.67
CA PRO A 31 -5.41 1.96 13.59
C PRO A 31 -4.77 3.33 13.36
N PHE A 32 -5.00 3.93 12.18
CA PHE A 32 -4.48 5.26 11.86
C PHE A 32 -5.11 6.33 12.77
N ASP A 33 -4.27 7.20 13.32
CA ASP A 33 -4.68 8.44 13.97
C ASP A 33 -4.17 9.61 13.10
N PRO A 34 -5.07 10.31 12.37
CA PRO A 34 -4.69 11.40 11.49
C PRO A 34 -3.91 12.52 12.18
N GLY A 35 -4.33 12.89 13.40
CA GLY A 35 -3.68 13.93 14.17
C GLY A 35 -2.31 13.49 14.65
N ALA A 36 -2.19 12.28 15.19
CA ALA A 36 -0.90 11.77 15.66
C ALA A 36 0.12 11.62 14.53
N ILE A 37 -0.30 11.13 13.36
CA ILE A 37 0.59 10.99 12.18
C ILE A 37 1.02 12.37 11.68
N ALA A 38 0.09 13.32 11.56
CA ALA A 38 0.41 14.68 11.11
C ALA A 38 1.36 15.39 12.07
N SER A 39 1.07 15.37 13.38
CA SER A 39 1.96 15.96 14.38
C SER A 39 3.32 15.27 14.41
N LYS A 40 3.39 13.95 14.17
CA LYS A 40 4.66 13.24 14.06
C LYS A 40 5.48 13.66 12.83
N ALA A 41 4.81 13.92 11.71
CA ALA A 41 5.47 14.47 10.52
C ALA A 41 6.10 15.83 10.80
N MET A 42 5.37 16.73 11.49
CA MET A 42 5.92 18.01 11.92
C MET A 42 7.12 17.81 12.86
N GLU A 43 7.00 16.98 13.90
CA GLU A 43 8.11 16.70 14.84
C GLU A 43 9.39 16.24 14.14
N LEU A 44 9.25 15.41 13.09
CA LEU A 44 10.38 14.82 12.38
C LEU A 44 10.98 15.76 11.35
N TYR A 45 10.16 16.54 10.64
CA TYR A 45 10.57 17.19 9.40
C TYR A 45 10.43 18.72 9.41
N ASP A 46 9.48 19.29 10.14
CA ASP A 46 9.32 20.75 10.29
C ASP A 46 10.45 21.30 11.18
N LYS A 47 11.49 21.85 10.53
CA LYS A 47 12.68 22.40 11.18
C LYS A 47 12.51 23.87 11.50
N ASN A 48 11.69 24.58 10.74
CA ASN A 48 11.49 26.01 10.91
C ASN A 48 10.39 26.32 11.95
N GLY A 49 9.54 25.34 12.29
CA GLY A 49 8.49 25.39 13.30
C GLY A 49 7.19 26.08 12.85
N ASP A 50 6.93 26.18 11.55
CA ASP A 50 5.79 26.90 10.98
C ASP A 50 4.54 26.03 10.76
N LYS A 51 4.63 24.74 11.13
CA LYS A 51 3.58 23.71 10.97
C LYS A 51 3.28 23.35 9.52
N LYS A 52 4.24 23.57 8.63
CA LYS A 52 4.22 23.14 7.25
C LYS A 52 5.57 22.51 6.92
N LEU A 53 5.58 21.68 5.88
CA LEU A 53 6.79 21.12 5.32
C LEU A 53 7.08 21.84 4.01
N ASP A 54 8.10 22.70 4.03
CA ASP A 54 8.55 23.40 2.83
C ASP A 54 9.37 22.48 1.89
N ALA A 55 9.77 23.01 0.73
CA ALA A 55 10.51 22.25 -0.26
C ALA A 55 11.89 21.75 0.22
N ASP A 56 12.52 22.40 1.21
CA ASP A 56 13.78 21.97 1.79
C ASP A 56 13.56 20.86 2.84
N GLU A 57 12.52 20.99 3.65
CA GLU A 57 12.12 20.00 4.67
C GLU A 57 11.59 18.71 4.04
N LEU A 58 10.84 18.81 2.95
CA LEU A 58 10.35 17.67 2.18
C LEU A 58 11.49 16.79 1.62
N LYS A 59 12.72 17.31 1.45
CA LYS A 59 13.88 16.49 1.06
C LYS A 59 14.23 15.43 2.10
N ALA A 60 13.88 15.66 3.37
CA ALA A 60 14.06 14.70 4.46
C ALA A 60 12.90 13.71 4.57
N ALA A 61 11.78 13.95 3.87
CA ALA A 61 10.58 13.13 3.87
C ALA A 61 10.18 12.69 2.44
N PRO A 62 10.98 11.84 1.76
CA PRO A 62 10.78 11.54 0.35
C PRO A 62 9.38 11.03 0.00
N SER A 63 8.75 10.26 0.89
CA SER A 63 7.41 9.72 0.68
C SER A 63 6.32 10.79 0.76
N ILE A 64 6.48 11.79 1.64
CA ILE A 64 5.56 12.93 1.71
C ILE A 64 5.81 13.84 0.51
N ALA A 65 7.08 14.06 0.14
CA ALA A 65 7.46 14.84 -1.03
C ALA A 65 6.87 14.26 -2.33
N TYR A 66 6.84 12.92 -2.45
CA TYR A 66 6.22 12.23 -3.58
C TYR A 66 4.74 12.62 -3.76
N SER A 67 4.02 12.73 -2.65
CA SER A 67 2.59 13.05 -2.63
C SER A 67 2.29 14.53 -2.43
N ALA A 68 3.30 15.39 -2.29
CA ALA A 68 3.12 16.79 -1.93
C ALA A 68 2.10 17.48 -2.85
N LYS A 69 2.20 17.30 -4.17
CA LYS A 69 1.25 17.87 -5.14
C LYS A 69 -0.21 17.41 -4.93
N SER A 70 -0.42 16.19 -4.44
CA SER A 70 -1.76 15.65 -4.18
C SER A 70 -2.31 16.02 -2.80
N ILE A 71 -1.43 16.36 -1.86
CA ILE A 71 -1.75 16.67 -0.47
C ILE A 71 -1.87 18.19 -0.26
N ASP A 72 -1.05 18.99 -0.95
CA ASP A 72 -1.09 20.45 -1.01
C ASP A 72 -2.37 20.90 -1.75
N THR A 73 -3.43 21.08 -0.98
CA THR A 73 -4.76 21.43 -1.45
C THR A 73 -4.97 22.93 -1.57
N ASP A 74 -4.24 23.72 -0.77
CA ASP A 74 -4.31 25.18 -0.83
C ASP A 74 -3.39 25.77 -1.91
N GLY A 75 -2.44 24.97 -2.41
CA GLY A 75 -1.57 25.28 -3.54
C GLY A 75 -0.44 26.24 -3.17
N ASP A 76 -0.05 26.32 -1.90
CA ASP A 76 1.00 27.21 -1.43
C ASP A 76 2.43 26.67 -1.65
N GLY A 77 2.55 25.42 -2.10
CA GLY A 77 3.81 24.75 -2.40
C GLY A 77 4.48 24.12 -1.18
N ALA A 78 3.84 24.13 -0.02
CA ALA A 78 4.22 23.41 1.18
C ALA A 78 3.15 22.38 1.55
N VAL A 79 3.45 21.51 2.51
CA VAL A 79 2.50 20.51 3.01
C VAL A 79 2.24 20.77 4.49
N SER A 80 1.06 21.27 4.82
CA SER A 80 0.69 21.59 6.21
C SER A 80 0.33 20.37 7.06
N GLU A 81 0.43 20.52 8.38
CA GLU A 81 -0.06 19.51 9.34
C GLU A 81 -1.53 19.12 9.06
N ALA A 82 -2.38 20.10 8.74
CA ALA A 82 -3.79 19.87 8.45
C ALA A 82 -4.01 19.05 7.17
N GLU A 83 -3.17 19.25 6.16
CA GLU A 83 -3.26 18.51 4.90
C GLU A 83 -2.79 17.07 5.05
N ILE A 84 -1.73 16.81 5.82
CA ILE A 84 -1.33 15.43 6.17
C ILE A 84 -2.44 14.73 6.94
N SER A 85 -3.04 15.40 7.93
CA SER A 85 -4.17 14.83 8.69
C SER A 85 -5.35 14.52 7.77
N THR A 86 -5.72 15.44 6.89
CA THR A 86 -6.78 15.23 5.89
C THR A 86 -6.46 14.07 4.96
N ARG A 87 -5.19 13.92 4.55
CA ARG A 87 -4.73 12.81 3.73
C ARG A 87 -4.92 11.47 4.41
N VAL A 88 -4.48 11.35 5.66
CA VAL A 88 -4.63 10.13 6.47
C VAL A 88 -6.12 9.82 6.71
N GLN A 89 -6.94 10.85 6.96
CA GLN A 89 -8.38 10.69 7.11
C GLN A 89 -9.00 10.07 5.84
N ALA A 90 -8.55 10.48 4.65
CA ALA A 90 -9.00 9.87 3.40
C ALA A 90 -8.64 8.38 3.31
N TRP A 91 -7.49 7.94 3.86
CA TRP A 91 -7.12 6.52 3.95
C TRP A 91 -8.11 5.72 4.80
N ILE A 92 -8.47 6.27 5.97
CA ILE A 92 -9.42 5.64 6.91
C ILE A 92 -10.80 5.49 6.26
N GLU A 93 -11.26 6.51 5.53
CA GLU A 93 -12.59 6.55 4.90
C GLU A 93 -12.76 5.49 3.81
N ARG A 94 -11.67 5.09 3.14
CA ARG A 94 -11.70 3.98 2.17
C ARG A 94 -11.97 2.63 2.82
N LYS A 95 -11.69 2.47 4.12
CA LYS A 95 -11.88 1.21 4.87
C LYS A 95 -11.19 0.01 4.24
N VAL A 96 -10.02 0.23 3.65
CA VAL A 96 -9.19 -0.80 3.02
C VAL A 96 -8.09 -1.22 3.98
N GLY A 97 -8.05 -2.51 4.33
CA GLY A 97 -6.98 -3.08 5.17
C GLY A 97 -5.69 -3.32 4.39
N LEU A 98 -5.80 -3.86 3.17
CA LEU A 98 -4.69 -4.06 2.24
C LEU A 98 -5.12 -3.60 0.85
N THR A 99 -4.24 -2.86 0.18
CA THR A 99 -4.30 -2.62 -1.25
C THR A 99 -3.18 -3.40 -1.94
N CYS A 100 -3.37 -3.74 -3.21
CA CYS A 100 -2.39 -4.45 -4.03
C CYS A 100 -1.79 -3.47 -5.04
N PRO A 101 -0.85 -2.60 -4.62
CA PRO A 101 -0.27 -1.65 -5.55
C PRO A 101 0.56 -2.42 -6.58
N ASN A 102 0.23 -2.24 -7.85
CA ASN A 102 1.04 -2.73 -8.95
C ASN A 102 2.24 -1.79 -9.12
N LEU A 103 3.34 -2.08 -8.43
CA LEU A 103 4.55 -1.25 -8.51
C LEU A 103 5.28 -1.57 -9.82
N LYS A 104 5.58 -0.55 -10.62
CA LYS A 104 6.35 -0.68 -11.85
C LYS A 104 7.63 0.13 -11.76
N PHE A 105 8.77 -0.55 -11.82
CA PHE A 105 10.10 0.06 -11.76
C PHE A 105 10.69 0.26 -13.15
N GLU A 106 10.92 1.51 -13.54
CA GLU A 106 11.47 1.84 -14.86
C GLU A 106 12.40 3.04 -14.85
N ASP A 107 13.34 3.09 -15.79
CA ASP A 107 14.14 4.27 -16.07
C ASP A 107 13.41 5.26 -17.00
N LYS A 108 14.08 6.35 -17.40
CA LYS A 108 13.55 7.33 -18.35
C LYS A 108 13.25 6.77 -19.75
N SER A 109 13.71 5.56 -20.06
CA SER A 109 13.44 4.86 -21.32
C SER A 109 12.31 3.83 -21.16
N HIS A 110 11.57 3.87 -20.04
CA HIS A 110 10.49 2.95 -19.69
C HIS A 110 10.94 1.48 -19.59
N LYS A 111 12.20 1.25 -19.19
CA LYS A 111 12.77 -0.10 -19.03
C LYS A 111 13.25 -0.31 -17.60
N LEU A 112 13.12 -1.53 -17.10
CA LEU A 112 13.76 -1.92 -15.84
C LEU A 112 15.29 -1.80 -15.98
N PRO A 113 15.99 -1.06 -15.09
CA PRO A 113 17.45 -1.05 -15.06
C PRO A 113 18.01 -2.46 -14.86
N LYS A 114 19.06 -2.80 -15.62
CA LYS A 114 19.64 -4.16 -15.65
C LYS A 114 20.10 -4.63 -14.27
N ASP A 115 20.57 -3.72 -13.42
CA ASP A 115 21.04 -3.97 -12.07
C ASP A 115 19.92 -4.26 -11.06
N CYS A 116 18.66 -3.94 -11.39
CA CYS A 116 17.48 -4.23 -10.56
C CYS A 116 16.88 -5.62 -10.81
N LYS A 117 17.23 -6.28 -11.92
CA LYS A 117 16.64 -7.55 -12.34
C LYS A 117 16.91 -8.65 -11.30
N GLY A 118 15.84 -9.29 -10.81
CA GLY A 118 15.92 -10.35 -9.80
C GLY A 118 16.33 -9.88 -8.40
N LYS A 119 16.34 -8.57 -8.14
CA LYS A 119 16.61 -8.00 -6.80
C LYS A 119 15.33 -7.92 -5.98
N ASN A 120 15.46 -7.83 -4.66
CA ASN A 120 14.34 -7.55 -3.79
C ASN A 120 14.09 -6.04 -3.70
N VAL A 121 12.81 -5.69 -3.69
CA VAL A 121 12.30 -4.39 -3.28
C VAL A 121 11.89 -4.48 -1.83
N VAL A 122 12.38 -3.55 -1.03
CA VAL A 122 11.99 -3.37 0.38
C VAL A 122 11.27 -2.05 0.49
N LEU A 123 10.01 -2.10 0.94
CA LEU A 123 9.20 -0.93 1.26
C LEU A 123 9.18 -0.79 2.77
N THR A 124 9.93 0.17 3.29
CA THR A 124 9.99 0.48 4.71
C THR A 124 9.00 1.60 5.00
N PRO A 125 8.10 1.47 5.99
CA PRO A 125 7.23 2.56 6.38
C PRO A 125 8.07 3.80 6.70
N ASP A 126 7.63 4.97 6.26
CA ASP A 126 8.27 6.21 6.65
C ASP A 126 8.31 6.32 8.19
N PRO A 127 9.32 6.96 8.80
CA PRO A 127 9.37 7.15 10.26
C PRO A 127 8.06 7.66 10.89
N VAL A 128 7.24 8.44 10.17
CA VAL A 128 5.91 8.88 10.65
C VAL A 128 4.91 7.74 10.82
N MET A 129 5.11 6.63 10.10
CA MET A 129 4.27 5.43 10.10
C MET A 129 4.82 4.31 11.01
N CYS A 130 5.97 4.54 11.66
CA CYS A 130 6.64 3.52 12.46
C CYS A 130 5.75 3.01 13.61
N GLY A 131 5.56 1.70 13.69
CA GLY A 131 4.72 1.05 14.70
C GLY A 131 3.22 1.01 14.37
N ILE A 132 2.79 1.61 13.25
CA ILE A 132 1.39 1.60 12.79
C ILE A 132 1.20 0.53 11.70
N ILE A 133 2.15 0.48 10.76
CA ILE A 133 2.18 -0.48 9.65
C ILE A 133 3.56 -1.12 9.57
N THR A 134 3.64 -2.26 8.90
CA THR A 134 4.89 -3.01 8.75
C THR A 134 5.51 -2.87 7.38
N LYS A 135 6.82 -3.14 7.32
CA LYS A 135 7.55 -3.26 6.06
C LYS A 135 6.92 -4.28 5.14
N ALA A 136 7.00 -4.00 3.84
CA ALA A 136 6.62 -4.93 2.79
C ALA A 136 7.85 -5.27 1.93
N THR A 137 7.86 -6.47 1.36
CA THR A 137 8.93 -6.93 0.48
C THR A 137 8.37 -7.63 -0.74
N THR A 138 9.07 -7.53 -1.86
CA THR A 138 8.76 -8.31 -3.06
C THR A 138 9.97 -8.45 -3.98
N PRO A 139 10.20 -9.62 -4.57
CA PRO A 139 11.22 -9.75 -5.61
C PRO A 139 10.75 -9.04 -6.88
N ILE A 140 11.65 -8.30 -7.53
CA ILE A 140 11.45 -7.90 -8.93
C ILE A 140 11.58 -9.18 -9.77
N PRO A 141 10.53 -9.56 -10.51
CA PRO A 141 10.58 -10.75 -11.35
C PRO A 141 11.78 -10.70 -12.32
N ILE A 142 12.25 -11.87 -12.73
CA ILE A 142 13.31 -12.01 -13.74
C ILE A 142 12.79 -11.59 -15.15
N GLY A 143 11.53 -11.14 -15.27
CA GLY A 143 10.99 -10.52 -16.48
C GLY A 143 11.49 -9.09 -16.68
N ASP A 144 11.23 -8.54 -17.87
CA ASP A 144 11.76 -7.22 -18.26
C ASP A 144 10.77 -6.06 -18.03
N ASN A 145 9.57 -6.33 -17.47
CA ASN A 145 8.52 -5.32 -17.29
C ASN A 145 8.57 -4.56 -15.95
N GLY A 146 9.44 -4.97 -15.02
CA GLY A 146 9.67 -4.27 -13.75
C GLY A 146 8.48 -4.24 -12.79
N GLN A 147 7.45 -5.07 -13.01
CA GLN A 147 6.25 -5.12 -12.18
C GLN A 147 6.47 -6.01 -10.96
N CYS A 148 6.04 -5.57 -9.79
CA CYS A 148 6.04 -6.42 -8.59
C CYS A 148 4.89 -6.06 -7.65
N ASN A 149 4.40 -7.09 -6.94
CA ASN A 149 3.36 -6.97 -5.94
C ASN A 149 3.97 -7.18 -4.55
N PRO A 150 4.00 -6.15 -3.69
CA PRO A 150 4.53 -6.25 -2.33
C PRO A 150 3.69 -7.17 -1.44
N THR A 151 4.35 -7.84 -0.50
CA THR A 151 3.73 -8.65 0.56
C THR A 151 4.21 -8.15 1.92
N THR A 152 3.32 -8.14 2.91
CA THR A 152 3.65 -7.79 4.30
C THR A 152 3.72 -9.08 5.14
N PRO A 153 4.62 -9.19 6.14
CA PRO A 153 4.70 -10.40 6.99
C PRO A 153 3.47 -10.61 7.89
N ASP A 154 2.75 -9.53 8.18
CA ASP A 154 1.72 -9.48 9.21
C ASP A 154 0.31 -9.80 8.67
N ASN A 155 0.20 -10.07 7.37
CA ASN A 155 -1.06 -10.52 6.79
C ASN A 155 -1.32 -11.98 7.24
N GLN A 156 -2.53 -12.27 7.70
CA GLN A 156 -2.85 -13.54 8.34
C GLN A 156 -2.74 -14.77 7.41
N GLU A 157 -2.47 -14.58 6.11
CA GLU A 157 -2.44 -15.64 5.09
C GLU A 157 -1.39 -15.45 3.96
N ASN A 158 -0.30 -14.69 4.14
CA ASN A 158 0.62 -14.31 3.04
C ASN A 158 -0.09 -13.59 1.87
N LEU A 159 -1.15 -12.84 2.17
CA LEU A 159 -1.93 -12.12 1.17
C LEU A 159 -1.10 -11.02 0.50
N SER A 160 -0.93 -11.08 -0.82
CA SER A 160 -0.35 -9.97 -1.56
C SER A 160 -1.06 -8.66 -1.23
N GLY A 161 -0.28 -7.61 -1.01
CA GLY A 161 -0.75 -6.29 -0.65
C GLY A 161 -0.06 -5.70 0.56
N MET A 162 -0.38 -4.43 0.78
CA MET A 162 0.12 -3.62 1.88
C MET A 162 -0.94 -2.58 2.27
N PRO A 163 -0.96 -2.12 3.52
CA PRO A 163 -1.85 -1.03 3.91
C PRO A 163 -1.48 0.27 3.21
N TYR A 164 -2.43 1.21 3.17
CA TYR A 164 -2.10 2.57 2.79
C TYR A 164 -1.04 3.18 3.71
N GLY A 165 -0.31 4.14 3.18
CA GLY A 165 0.68 4.87 3.95
C GLY A 165 1.83 5.41 3.13
N PHE A 166 2.73 6.08 3.85
CA PHE A 166 3.99 6.58 3.33
C PHE A 166 5.09 5.53 3.48
N TYR A 167 5.82 5.27 2.40
CA TYR A 167 6.89 4.27 2.37
C TYR A 167 8.13 4.79 1.67
N ASN A 168 9.29 4.39 2.17
CA ASN A 168 10.58 4.53 1.51
C ASN A 168 11.00 3.20 0.88
N ILE A 169 11.40 3.25 -0.37
CA ILE A 169 11.76 2.10 -1.17
C ILE A 169 13.28 1.99 -1.30
N GLU A 170 13.76 0.76 -1.13
CA GLU A 170 15.12 0.34 -1.47
C GLU A 170 15.07 -0.88 -2.39
N ILE A 171 15.93 -0.90 -3.42
CA ILE A 171 16.20 -2.09 -4.23
C ILE A 171 17.55 -2.67 -3.77
N GLU A 172 17.52 -3.84 -3.14
CA GLU A 172 18.68 -4.44 -2.49
C GLU A 172 19.86 -4.64 -3.46
N GLY A 173 21.05 -4.25 -3.01
CA GLY A 173 22.28 -4.39 -3.79
C GLY A 173 22.38 -3.45 -5.00
N THR A 174 21.61 -2.36 -5.02
CA THR A 174 21.67 -1.30 -6.04
C THR A 174 21.90 0.08 -5.41
N SER A 175 22.03 1.11 -6.25
CA SER A 175 22.08 2.51 -5.79
C SER A 175 20.70 3.13 -5.56
N TYR A 176 19.61 2.40 -5.84
CA TYR A 176 18.25 2.89 -5.68
C TYR A 176 17.80 2.72 -4.23
N LYS A 177 18.03 3.76 -3.43
CA LYS A 177 17.68 3.83 -2.02
C LYS A 177 16.89 5.10 -1.75
N ASN A 178 16.09 5.06 -0.68
CA ASN A 178 15.34 6.21 -0.18
C ASN A 178 14.41 6.83 -1.25
N LEU A 179 13.77 5.98 -2.06
CA LEU A 179 12.77 6.42 -3.03
C LEU A 179 11.42 6.46 -2.32
N GLY A 180 10.89 7.65 -2.07
CA GLY A 180 9.61 7.81 -1.41
C GLY A 180 8.43 7.49 -2.33
N ILE A 181 7.42 6.84 -1.76
CA ILE A 181 6.09 6.72 -2.36
C ILE A 181 5.02 6.88 -1.29
N GLU A 182 3.81 7.17 -1.75
CA GLU A 182 2.60 6.90 -1.00
C GLU A 182 1.84 5.77 -1.68
N VAL A 183 1.35 4.84 -0.88
CA VAL A 183 0.40 3.82 -1.33
C VAL A 183 -1.00 4.30 -1.00
N PHE A 184 -1.72 4.78 -2.01
CA PHE A 184 -3.14 5.16 -1.91
C PHE A 184 -3.82 5.18 -3.29
N ASP A 185 -5.13 4.90 -3.34
CA ASP A 185 -5.86 4.62 -4.58
C ASP A 185 -6.28 5.87 -5.38
N ASP A 186 -5.90 7.08 -4.96
CA ASP A 186 -6.35 8.33 -5.59
C ASP A 186 -5.25 9.09 -6.33
N ALA A 187 -4.14 8.43 -6.69
CA ALA A 187 -3.09 9.02 -7.52
C ALA A 187 -3.65 9.42 -8.90
N LYS A 188 -4.37 10.55 -8.96
CA LYS A 188 -5.12 11.07 -10.11
C LYS A 188 -4.22 11.47 -11.29
N ASP A 189 -2.90 11.41 -11.11
CA ASP A 189 -1.89 11.71 -12.12
C ASP A 189 -0.96 10.52 -12.43
N ILE A 190 -1.27 9.32 -11.94
CA ILE A 190 -0.54 8.09 -12.28
C ILE A 190 -1.55 7.09 -12.82
N ASP A 191 -1.31 6.64 -14.05
CA ASP A 191 -2.12 5.66 -14.77
C ASP A 191 -2.66 4.58 -13.83
N MET A 192 -4.00 4.48 -13.74
CA MET A 192 -4.76 3.88 -12.63
C MET A 192 -4.47 2.40 -12.32
N ASP A 193 -3.61 1.75 -13.10
CA ASP A 193 -3.25 0.34 -12.97
C ASP A 193 -1.82 0.09 -12.50
N SER A 194 -0.99 1.14 -12.27
CA SER A 194 0.36 0.96 -11.74
C SER A 194 0.94 2.18 -11.03
N PHE A 195 1.57 1.97 -9.87
CA PHE A 195 2.48 2.94 -9.26
C PHE A 195 3.79 2.91 -10.05
N ILE A 196 3.93 3.81 -11.01
CA ILE A 196 5.14 3.92 -11.82
C ILE A 196 6.21 4.63 -10.99
N ILE A 197 7.23 3.87 -10.59
CA ILE A 197 8.40 4.36 -9.87
C ILE A 197 9.50 4.57 -10.90
N THR A 198 9.68 5.83 -11.28
CA THR A 198 10.80 6.21 -12.15
C THR A 198 12.11 6.20 -11.37
N LEU A 199 12.96 5.23 -11.69
CA LEU A 199 14.27 5.02 -11.10
C LEU A 199 15.28 6.06 -11.62
N LYS A 200 15.64 7.00 -10.75
CA LYS A 200 16.76 7.93 -10.98
C LYS A 200 17.97 7.41 -10.19
N LYS A 201 19.11 7.20 -10.86
CA LYS A 201 20.35 6.90 -10.16
C LYS A 201 20.70 8.09 -9.27
N GLY A 202 20.90 7.84 -7.98
CA GLY A 202 21.50 8.83 -7.09
C GLY A 202 22.84 9.28 -7.65
N LYS A 203 23.10 10.60 -7.63
CA LYS A 203 24.41 11.15 -7.96
C LYS A 203 25.41 10.80 -6.86
#